data_AF-A0A1M7JJ25-F1
#
_entry.id   AF-A0A1M7JJ25-F1
#
_cell.length_a   1.000
_cell.length_b   1.000
_cell.length_c   1.000
_cell.angle_alpha   90.00
_cell.angle_beta   90.00
_cell.angle_gamma   90.00
#
_symmetry.space_group_name_H-M   'P 1'
#
loop_
_entity.id
_entity.type
_entity.pdbx_description
1 polymer ?
#
loop_
_entity_poly.entity_id
_entity_poly.type
_entity_poly.pdbx_seq_one_letter_code
_entity_poly.pdbx_strand_id
1 'polypeptide(L)'
;MNIKALFTIFSTAIFMHVTAQQTNILWIVTDDQRPDALECYNLATRGEKESAFGYVSSPNINKLADEGVMFVNAYTNSPICGPL
;
A
#
# COMPACT_ATOMS: atom_id res chain seq x y z
N MET A 1 49.71 -5.34 -15.47
CA MET A 1 48.35 -5.54 -14.94
C MET A 1 48.07 -7.03 -14.95
N ASN A 2 47.92 -7.65 -13.77
CA ASN A 2 48.04 -9.10 -13.61
C ASN A 2 46.75 -9.79 -14.09
N ILE A 3 46.84 -10.64 -15.12
CA ILE A 3 45.68 -11.27 -15.77
C ILE A 3 44.81 -12.07 -14.77
N LYS A 4 45.45 -12.55 -13.69
CA LYS A 4 44.79 -13.22 -12.56
C LYS A 4 43.83 -12.29 -11.81
N ALA A 5 44.22 -11.03 -11.57
CA ALA A 5 43.37 -10.06 -10.88
C ALA A 5 42.13 -9.69 -11.72
N LEU A 6 42.28 -9.61 -13.05
CA LEU A 6 41.16 -9.37 -13.96
C LEU A 6 40.18 -10.55 -13.96
N PHE A 7 40.70 -11.78 -13.93
CA PHE A 7 39.90 -13.00 -13.89
C PHE A 7 39.13 -13.15 -12.55
N THR A 8 39.75 -12.77 -11.42
CA THR A 8 39.12 -12.77 -10.10
C THR A 8 38.01 -11.71 -9.97
N ILE A 9 38.20 -10.53 -10.55
CA ILE A 9 37.15 -9.49 -10.59
C ILE A 9 35.99 -9.93 -11.49
N PHE A 10 36.29 -10.56 -12.63
CA PHE A 10 35.26 -11.06 -13.54
C PHE A 10 34.46 -12.22 -12.92
N SER A 11 35.10 -13.11 -12.16
CA SER A 11 34.40 -14.23 -11.51
C SER A 11 33.48 -13.76 -10.39
N THR A 12 33.87 -12.75 -9.61
CA THR A 12 33.04 -12.24 -8.49
C THR A 12 31.80 -11.47 -8.96
N ALA A 13 31.87 -10.80 -10.11
CA ALA A 13 30.71 -10.11 -10.70
C ALA A 13 29.60 -11.05 -11.17
N ILE A 14 29.94 -12.28 -11.59
CA ILE A 14 28.97 -13.28 -12.09
C ILE A 14 28.15 -13.90 -10.94
N PHE A 15 28.66 -13.90 -9.70
CA PHE A 15 28.01 -14.52 -8.55
C PHE A 15 27.07 -13.59 -7.75
N MET A 16 26.94 -12.30 -8.09
CA MET A 16 25.94 -11.44 -7.46
C MET A 16 24.55 -11.69 -8.06
N HIS A 17 23.87 -12.72 -7.58
CA HIS A 17 22.47 -12.94 -7.87
C HIS A 17 21.62 -12.33 -6.75
N VAL A 18 21.07 -11.13 -7.00
CA VAL A 18 20.02 -10.57 -6.13
C VAL A 18 18.75 -11.38 -6.37
N THR A 19 18.43 -12.31 -5.47
CA THR A 19 17.13 -12.97 -5.47
C THR A 19 16.13 -11.99 -4.89
N ALA A 20 15.25 -11.44 -5.72
CA ALA A 20 14.14 -10.64 -5.23
C ALA A 20 13.30 -11.51 -4.29
N GLN A 21 13.18 -11.09 -3.03
CA GLN A 21 12.38 -11.83 -2.07
C GLN A 21 10.92 -11.82 -2.52
N GLN A 22 10.36 -13.00 -2.74
CA GLN A 22 8.96 -13.14 -3.16
C GLN A 22 8.06 -12.55 -2.06
N THR A 23 7.35 -11.49 -2.41
CA THR A 23 6.45 -10.79 -1.50
C THR A 23 5.05 -11.38 -1.63
N ASN A 24 4.36 -11.54 -0.51
CA ASN A 24 2.96 -11.93 -0.50
C ASN A 24 2.08 -10.69 -0.72
N ILE A 25 1.03 -10.84 -1.52
CA ILE A 25 0.04 -9.79 -1.74
C ILE A 25 -1.24 -10.20 -1.01
N LEU A 26 -1.70 -9.34 -0.09
CA LEU A 26 -3.00 -9.48 0.57
C LEU A 26 -3.92 -8.37 0.06
N TRP A 27 -5.02 -8.76 -0.57
CA TRP A 27 -6.04 -7.83 -1.05
C TRP A 27 -7.28 -7.93 -0.16
N ILE A 28 -7.56 -6.87 0.60
CA ILE A 28 -8.72 -6.77 1.50
C ILE A 28 -9.74 -5.86 0.85
N VAL A 29 -10.99 -6.33 0.74
CA VAL A 29 -12.12 -5.57 0.22
C VAL A 29 -13.29 -5.73 1.18
N THR A 30 -14.00 -4.62 1.44
CA THR A 30 -15.19 -4.55 2.28
C THR A 30 -16.39 -4.17 1.42
N ASP A 31 -17.52 -4.81 1.65
CA ASP A 31 -18.78 -4.47 0.95
C ASP A 31 -19.42 -3.22 1.56
N ASP A 32 -20.02 -2.38 0.72
CA ASP A 32 -20.73 -1.14 1.08
C ASP A 32 -19.99 -0.16 2.01
N GLN A 33 -18.64 -0.19 2.03
CA GLN A 33 -17.87 0.70 2.89
C GLN A 33 -17.81 2.12 2.32
N ARG A 34 -18.41 3.06 3.04
CA ARG A 34 -18.25 4.49 2.78
C ARG A 34 -16.82 4.96 3.11
N PRO A 35 -16.25 5.90 2.32
CA PRO A 35 -14.92 6.41 2.59
C PRO A 35 -14.85 7.18 3.93
N ASP A 36 -15.89 7.95 4.26
CA ASP A 36 -15.97 8.73 5.49
C ASP A 36 -16.35 7.90 6.74
N ALA A 37 -16.45 6.57 6.60
CA ALA A 37 -16.48 5.64 7.73
C ALA A 37 -15.08 5.33 8.30
N LEU A 38 -14.03 6.01 7.81
CA LEU A 38 -12.65 5.89 8.28
C LEU A 38 -12.13 7.23 8.82
N GLU A 39 -11.54 7.21 10.02
CA GLU A 39 -10.98 8.40 10.67
C GLU A 39 -9.85 9.00 9.81
N CYS A 40 -8.95 8.16 9.27
CA CYS A 40 -7.85 8.62 8.43
C CYS A 40 -8.33 9.34 7.16
N TYR A 41 -9.40 8.87 6.53
CA TYR A 41 -9.99 9.52 5.36
C TYR A 41 -10.57 10.89 5.72
N ASN A 42 -11.32 10.97 6.83
CA ASN A 42 -11.91 12.22 7.30
C ASN A 42 -10.82 13.25 7.63
N LEU A 43 -9.75 12.83 8.32
CA LEU A 43 -8.62 13.72 8.63
C LEU A 43 -7.93 14.24 7.36
N ALA A 44 -7.68 13.36 6.39
CA ALA A 44 -6.98 13.72 5.15
C ALA A 44 -7.80 14.62 4.22
N THR A 45 -9.13 14.54 4.27
CA THR A 45 -10.02 15.27 3.35
C THR A 45 -10.71 16.48 3.98
N ARG A 46 -10.96 16.45 5.29
CA ARG A 46 -11.73 17.46 6.02
C ARG A 46 -11.00 18.06 7.22
N GLY A 47 -9.92 17.42 7.70
CA GLY A 47 -9.22 17.83 8.92
C GLY A 47 -9.97 17.49 10.23
N GLU A 48 -11.01 16.65 10.15
CA GLU A 48 -11.82 16.20 11.29
C GLU A 48 -11.76 14.68 11.38
N LYS A 49 -11.86 14.11 12.58
CA LYS A 49 -11.88 12.64 12.76
C LYS A 49 -13.23 12.03 12.40
N GLU A 50 -14.29 12.77 12.72
CA GLU A 50 -15.67 12.29 12.64
C GLU A 50 -16.24 12.41 11.23
N SER A 51 -17.23 11.57 10.95
CA SER A 51 -18.03 11.69 9.73
C SER A 51 -19.14 12.73 9.91
N ALA A 52 -19.79 13.10 8.80
CA ALA A 52 -21.01 13.92 8.86
C ALA A 52 -22.16 13.26 9.66
N PHE A 53 -22.07 11.96 9.94
CA PHE A 53 -23.07 11.19 10.68
C PHE A 53 -22.65 10.88 12.13
N GLY A 54 -21.51 11.40 12.58
CA GLY A 54 -21.03 11.26 13.95
C GLY A 54 -19.79 10.37 14.07
N TYR A 55 -19.69 9.71 15.23
CA TYR A 55 -18.47 9.07 15.71
C TYR A 55 -17.91 8.00 14.77
N VAL A 56 -16.60 8.07 14.48
CA VAL A 56 -15.86 7.09 13.68
C VAL A 56 -14.61 6.63 14.43
N SER A 57 -14.34 5.32 14.40
CA SER A 57 -13.11 4.75 14.95
C SER A 57 -12.58 3.64 14.06
N SER A 58 -11.33 3.79 13.61
CA SER A 58 -10.68 2.85 12.68
C SER A 58 -9.18 2.65 12.99
N PRO A 59 -8.78 2.33 14.23
CA PRO A 59 -7.37 2.38 14.65
C PRO A 59 -6.43 1.51 13.80
N ASN A 60 -6.88 0.34 13.37
CA ASN A 60 -6.07 -0.57 12.53
C ASN A 60 -5.90 -0.04 11.10
N ILE A 61 -6.94 0.58 10.54
CA ILE A 61 -6.87 1.17 9.19
C ILE A 61 -6.08 2.48 9.21
N ASN A 62 -6.17 3.25 10.30
CA ASN A 62 -5.33 4.44 10.50
C ASN A 62 -3.85 4.04 10.48
N LYS A 63 -3.47 3.00 11.24
CA LYS A 63 -2.10 2.47 11.22
C LYS A 63 -1.67 2.02 9.82
N LEU A 64 -2.54 1.32 9.09
CA LEU A 64 -2.23 0.89 7.72
C LEU A 64 -2.03 2.08 6.76
N ALA A 65 -2.81 3.16 6.92
CA ALA A 65 -2.66 4.37 6.13
C ALA A 65 -1.35 5.12 6.46
N ASP A 66 -0.96 5.17 7.73
CA ASP A 66 0.29 5.80 8.20
C ASP A 66 1.55 5.05 7.74
N GLU A 67 1.46 3.73 7.58
CA GLU A 67 2.55 2.88 7.10
C GLU A 67 2.63 2.77 5.57
N GLY A 68 1.70 3.41 4.84
CA GLY A 68 1.52 3.21 3.41
C GLY A 68 1.10 4.46 2.63
N VAL A 69 0.34 4.23 1.56
CA VAL A 69 -0.20 5.29 0.71
C VAL A 69 -1.71 5.18 0.71
N MET A 70 -2.39 6.29 1.03
CA MET A 70 -3.84 6.41 1.00
C MET A 70 -4.29 7.22 -0.22
N PHE A 71 -5.15 6.63 -1.04
CA PHE A 71 -5.75 7.30 -2.19
C PHE A 71 -7.09 7.94 -1.79
N VAL A 72 -7.13 9.26 -1.71
CA VAL A 72 -8.35 10.00 -1.30
C VAL A 72 -9.36 10.20 -2.44
N ASN A 73 -8.94 9.94 -3.68
CA ASN A 73 -9.73 10.07 -4.91
C ASN A 73 -9.84 8.73 -5.66
N ALA A 74 -10.17 7.65 -4.93
CA ALA A 74 -10.43 6.34 -5.51
C ALA A 74 -11.93 6.18 -5.82
N TYR A 75 -12.28 6.04 -7.09
CA TYR A 75 -13.67 5.95 -7.55
C TYR A 75 -14.00 4.54 -8.06
N THR A 76 -15.20 4.05 -7.73
CA THR A 76 -15.78 2.89 -8.42
C THR A 76 -16.50 3.36 -9.70
N ASN A 77 -16.34 2.62 -10.79
CA ASN A 77 -17.04 2.91 -12.05
C ASN A 77 -18.53 2.52 -11.98
N SER A 78 -18.86 1.57 -11.09
CA SER A 78 -20.21 1.04 -10.91
C SER A 78 -20.48 0.87 -9.41
N PRO A 79 -21.35 1.68 -8.79
CA PRO A 79 -21.65 1.59 -7.36
C PRO A 79 -22.71 0.50 -7.08
N ILE A 80 -22.44 -0.72 -7.56
CA ILE A 80 -23.26 -1.92 -7.33
C ILE A 80 -22.35 -3.07 -6.91
N CYS A 81 -22.87 -4.03 -6.14
CA CYS A 81 -22.12 -5.24 -5.76
C CYS A 81 -21.86 -6.19 -6.95
N GLY A 82 -22.60 -6.01 -8.06
CA GLY A 82 -22.41 -6.67 -9.35
C GLY A 82 -21.18 -6.15 -10.11
N PRO A 83 -20.97 -6.51 -11.40
CA PRO A 83 -19.71 -6.23 -12.07
C PRO A 83 -19.32 -4.74 -12.01
N LEU A 84 -18.09 -4.53 -11.53
CA LEU A 84 -17.37 -3.26 -11.40
C LEU A 84 -17.26 -2.50 -12.72
#